data_AF-A0A9Q1GIA6-F1
#
_entry.id   AF-A0A9Q1GIA6-F1
#
_cell.length_a   1.000
_cell.length_b   1.000
_cell.length_c   1.000
_cell.angle_alpha   90.00
_cell.angle_beta   90.00
_cell.angle_gamma   90.00
#
_symmetry.space_group_name_H-M   'P 1'
#
loop_
_entity.id
_entity.type
_entity.pdbx_description
1 polymer ?
#
loop_
_entity_poly.entity_id
_entity_poly.type
_entity_poly.pdbx_seq_one_letter_code
_entity_poly.pdbx_strand_id
1 'polypeptide(L)'
;MTHEELVCVFKRFGQHVKPRLTSPQSTPPPFLLDHILTRDERVYELQETADKLDYILVQDTNVLDDIAHNQTIIENCLNHIQTLLTFHVSEVHQKNGVVRLVDNPGGESFDSTGGSTRSGRQRKVLVYLPTNEVITSYDELEHKLEGLGWEKYEGGDPDLLQFHKRSTVHLISVPRDFRKFKSMHMYDIVVKNRNMFEVRDM
;
A
#
# COMPACT_ATOMS: atom_id res chain seq x y z
N MET A 1 -46.30 -7.46 8.48
CA MET A 1 -47.69 -7.13 8.16
C MET A 1 -48.57 -8.15 8.86
N THR A 2 -49.30 -7.74 9.90
CA THR A 2 -49.96 -8.67 10.84
C THR A 2 -51.38 -9.01 10.38
N HIS A 3 -51.92 -10.14 10.84
CA HIS A 3 -53.25 -10.66 10.49
C HIS A 3 -54.38 -9.64 10.72
N GLU A 4 -54.18 -8.64 11.58
CA GLU A 4 -55.15 -7.58 11.84
C GLU A 4 -55.24 -6.52 10.73
N GLU A 5 -54.15 -6.26 10.02
CA GLU A 5 -54.12 -5.29 8.91
C GLU A 5 -54.92 -5.80 7.70
N LEU A 6 -54.89 -7.12 7.45
CA LEU A 6 -55.65 -7.76 6.37
C LEU A 6 -57.17 -7.75 6.62
N VAL A 7 -57.60 -7.91 7.88
CA VAL A 7 -59.03 -7.87 8.24
C VAL A 7 -59.60 -6.45 8.09
N CYS A 8 -58.78 -5.41 8.33
CA CYS A 8 -59.19 -4.02 8.18
C CYS A 8 -59.41 -3.62 6.71
N VAL A 9 -58.57 -4.12 5.79
CA VAL A 9 -58.74 -3.87 4.34
C VAL A 9 -60.00 -4.56 3.81
N PHE A 10 -60.27 -5.79 4.26
CA PHE A 10 -61.44 -6.56 3.81
C PHE A 10 -62.77 -5.93 4.21
N LYS A 11 -62.84 -5.30 5.40
CA LYS A 11 -64.05 -4.59 5.88
C LYS A 11 -64.37 -3.30 5.13
N ARG A 12 -63.39 -2.68 4.44
CA ARG A 12 -63.58 -1.36 3.81
C ARG A 12 -64.16 -1.43 2.39
N PHE A 13 -64.08 -2.58 1.72
CA PHE A 13 -64.54 -2.74 0.33
C PHE A 13 -65.85 -3.54 0.18
N GLY A 14 -66.45 -4.01 1.27
CA GLY A 14 -67.53 -5.00 1.24
C GLY A 14 -68.97 -4.49 1.39
N GLN A 15 -69.33 -3.27 0.97
CA GLN A 15 -70.70 -2.75 1.23
C GLN A 15 -71.62 -2.54 0.01
N HIS A 16 -71.23 -2.80 -1.23
CA HIS A 16 -72.17 -2.61 -2.35
C HIS A 16 -72.05 -3.61 -3.50
N VAL A 17 -72.39 -4.89 -3.28
CA VAL A 17 -72.83 -5.77 -4.38
C VAL A 17 -73.86 -6.79 -3.87
N LYS A 18 -75.06 -6.80 -4.47
CA LYS A 18 -76.14 -7.78 -4.22
C LYS A 18 -75.69 -9.21 -4.58
N PRO A 19 -76.11 -10.25 -3.85
CA PRO A 19 -75.74 -11.63 -4.18
C PRO A 19 -76.53 -12.10 -5.42
N ARG A 20 -75.83 -12.32 -6.54
CA ARG A 20 -76.36 -13.14 -7.64
C ARG A 20 -76.04 -14.60 -7.35
N LEU A 21 -77.08 -15.37 -7.05
CA LEU A 21 -77.06 -16.83 -7.10
C LEU A 21 -76.73 -17.30 -8.51
N THR A 22 -76.03 -18.44 -8.57
CA THR A 22 -75.60 -19.22 -9.76
C THR A 22 -74.29 -18.77 -10.42
N SER A 23 -73.20 -19.35 -9.93
CA SER A 23 -72.02 -19.66 -10.75
C SER A 23 -71.56 -21.05 -10.31
N PRO A 24 -71.28 -21.98 -11.24
CA PRO A 24 -70.75 -23.27 -10.84
C PRO A 24 -69.41 -23.02 -10.12
N GLN A 25 -69.26 -23.62 -8.94
CA GLN A 25 -68.01 -23.66 -8.21
C GLN A 25 -67.02 -24.44 -9.08
N SER A 26 -66.34 -23.74 -9.98
CA SER A 26 -65.26 -24.28 -10.80
C SER A 26 -64.10 -24.51 -9.85
N THR A 27 -64.07 -25.67 -9.20
CA THR A 27 -62.82 -26.22 -8.67
C THR A 27 -61.79 -26.15 -9.80
N PRO A 28 -60.67 -25.41 -9.63
CA PRO A 28 -59.68 -25.29 -10.68
C PRO A 28 -59.21 -26.71 -11.05
N PRO A 29 -59.17 -27.05 -12.35
CA PRO A 29 -58.73 -28.38 -12.76
C PRO A 29 -57.36 -28.69 -12.15
N PRO A 30 -57.09 -29.94 -11.71
CA PRO A 30 -55.91 -30.30 -10.92
C PRO A 30 -54.57 -29.84 -11.52
N PHE A 31 -54.51 -29.72 -12.85
CA PHE A 31 -53.37 -29.19 -13.59
C PHE A 31 -53.00 -27.72 -13.25
N LEU A 32 -53.95 -26.90 -12.78
CA LEU A 32 -53.68 -25.52 -12.39
C LEU A 32 -53.03 -25.41 -11.00
N LEU A 33 -53.37 -26.29 -10.07
CA LEU A 33 -52.71 -26.33 -8.75
C LEU A 33 -51.26 -26.77 -8.88
N ASP A 34 -51.00 -27.77 -9.73
CA ASP A 34 -49.65 -28.25 -10.04
C ASP A 34 -48.81 -27.11 -10.64
N HIS A 35 -49.37 -26.39 -11.63
CA HIS A 35 -48.70 -25.24 -12.24
C HIS A 35 -48.45 -24.06 -11.27
N ILE A 36 -49.29 -23.89 -10.24
CA ILE A 36 -49.10 -22.86 -9.20
C ILE A 36 -48.00 -23.30 -8.23
N LEU A 37 -48.02 -24.55 -7.76
CA LEU A 37 -46.96 -25.13 -6.91
C LEU A 37 -45.60 -25.08 -7.60
N THR A 38 -45.52 -25.44 -8.88
CA THR A 38 -44.27 -25.34 -9.67
C THR A 38 -43.80 -23.88 -9.83
N ARG A 39 -44.73 -22.92 -9.88
CA ARG A 39 -44.37 -21.49 -9.93
C ARG A 39 -43.84 -21.01 -8.58
N ASP A 40 -44.47 -21.41 -7.48
CA ASP A 40 -44.02 -21.04 -6.14
C ASP A 40 -42.63 -21.62 -5.86
N GLU A 41 -42.37 -22.87 -6.24
CA GLU A 41 -41.04 -23.50 -6.14
C GLU A 41 -39.97 -22.71 -6.92
N ARG A 42 -40.28 -22.30 -8.16
CA ARG A 42 -39.37 -21.43 -8.93
C ARG A 42 -39.17 -20.05 -8.31
N VAL A 43 -40.17 -19.50 -7.64
CA VAL A 43 -40.03 -18.22 -6.92
C VAL A 43 -39.07 -18.39 -5.73
N TYR A 44 -39.13 -19.50 -5.01
CA TYR A 44 -38.17 -19.80 -3.95
C TYR A 44 -36.74 -19.98 -4.49
N GLU A 45 -36.55 -20.73 -5.58
CA GLU A 45 -35.23 -20.90 -6.21
C GLU A 45 -34.66 -19.57 -6.73
N LEU A 46 -35.50 -18.73 -7.33
CA LEU A 46 -35.11 -17.40 -7.78
C LEU A 46 -34.74 -16.49 -6.61
N GLN A 47 -35.47 -16.56 -5.49
CA GLN A 47 -35.15 -15.82 -4.28
C GLN A 47 -33.82 -16.27 -3.68
N GLU A 48 -33.59 -17.58 -3.58
CA GLU A 48 -32.32 -18.12 -3.08
C GLU A 48 -31.14 -17.71 -3.98
N THR A 49 -31.36 -17.69 -5.30
CA THR A 49 -30.35 -17.20 -6.25
C THR A 49 -30.10 -15.71 -6.08
N ALA A 50 -31.15 -14.91 -5.87
CA ALA A 50 -31.02 -13.48 -5.62
C ALA A 50 -30.24 -13.19 -4.34
N ASP A 51 -30.50 -13.92 -3.25
CA ASP A 51 -29.80 -13.78 -1.97
C ASP A 51 -28.32 -14.16 -2.09
N LYS A 52 -28.00 -15.21 -2.86
CA LYS A 52 -26.59 -15.60 -3.16
C LYS A 52 -25.87 -14.53 -3.96
N LEU A 53 -26.53 -13.93 -4.95
CA LEU A 53 -25.96 -12.84 -5.74
C LEU A 53 -25.73 -11.60 -4.88
N ASP A 54 -26.65 -11.25 -4.00
CA ASP A 54 -26.51 -10.13 -3.07
C ASP A 54 -25.30 -10.33 -2.13
N TYR A 55 -25.13 -11.55 -1.59
CA TYR A 55 -23.97 -11.89 -0.77
C TYR A 55 -22.65 -11.71 -1.54
N ILE A 56 -22.58 -12.19 -2.78
CA ILE A 56 -21.38 -12.05 -3.62
C ILE A 56 -21.10 -10.58 -3.91
N LEU A 57 -22.13 -9.79 -4.25
CA LEU A 57 -21.97 -8.35 -4.51
C LEU A 57 -21.44 -7.59 -3.29
N VAL A 58 -21.95 -7.90 -2.10
CA VAL A 58 -21.44 -7.31 -0.85
C VAL A 58 -19.99 -7.70 -0.61
N GLN A 59 -19.63 -8.96 -0.83
CA GLN A 59 -18.26 -9.43 -0.68
C GLN A 59 -17.30 -8.73 -1.64
N ASP A 60 -17.66 -8.64 -2.93
CA ASP A 60 -16.85 -7.97 -3.94
C ASP A 60 -16.71 -6.47 -3.66
N THR A 61 -17.78 -5.83 -3.15
CA THR A 61 -17.74 -4.41 -2.76
C THR A 61 -16.73 -4.16 -1.63
N ASN A 62 -16.72 -5.02 -0.60
CA ASN A 62 -15.75 -4.91 0.48
C ASN A 62 -14.31 -5.08 -0.01
N VAL A 63 -14.07 -6.02 -0.93
CA VAL A 63 -12.75 -6.22 -1.54
C VAL A 63 -12.33 -4.99 -2.33
N LEU A 64 -13.24 -4.36 -3.07
CA LEU A 64 -12.97 -3.13 -3.80
C LEU A 64 -12.67 -1.95 -2.85
N ASP A 65 -13.38 -1.84 -1.72
CA ASP A 65 -13.11 -0.82 -0.70
C ASP A 65 -11.72 -1.00 -0.08
N ASP A 66 -11.31 -2.24 0.23
CA ASP A 66 -9.96 -2.55 0.72
C ASP A 66 -8.89 -2.18 -0.32
N ILE A 67 -9.15 -2.44 -1.61
CA ILE A 67 -8.25 -2.04 -2.69
C ILE A 67 -8.15 -0.51 -2.77
N ALA A 68 -9.26 0.20 -2.72
CA ALA A 68 -9.29 1.66 -2.77
C ALA A 68 -8.57 2.30 -1.57
N HIS A 69 -8.75 1.71 -0.37
CA HIS A 69 -8.03 2.13 0.83
C HIS A 69 -6.52 1.96 0.67
N ASN A 70 -6.07 0.80 0.18
CA ASN A 70 -4.65 0.54 -0.07
C ASN A 70 -4.06 1.46 -1.14
N GLN A 71 -4.81 1.77 -2.20
CA GLN A 71 -4.41 2.77 -3.20
C GLN A 71 -4.19 4.14 -2.54
N THR A 72 -5.10 4.57 -1.68
CA THR A 72 -4.98 5.84 -0.94
C THR A 72 -3.74 5.87 -0.06
N ILE A 73 -3.41 4.77 0.62
CA ILE A 73 -2.18 4.66 1.41
C ILE A 73 -0.95 4.82 0.51
N ILE A 74 -0.91 4.13 -0.62
CA ILE A 74 0.21 4.17 -1.56
C ILE A 74 0.38 5.59 -2.12
N GLU A 75 -0.70 6.25 -2.52
CA GLU A 75 -0.66 7.63 -3.01
C GLU A 75 -0.12 8.60 -1.96
N ASN A 76 -0.55 8.49 -0.70
CA ASN A 76 -0.04 9.31 0.39
C ASN A 76 1.46 9.07 0.62
N CYS A 77 1.90 7.81 0.57
CA CYS A 77 3.32 7.47 0.66
C CYS A 77 4.13 8.06 -0.50
N LEU A 78 3.62 7.97 -1.73
CA LEU A 78 4.25 8.56 -2.92
C LEU A 78 4.37 10.08 -2.79
N ASN A 79 3.31 10.76 -2.38
CA ASN A 79 3.29 12.20 -2.16
C ASN A 79 4.31 12.61 -1.09
N HIS A 80 4.44 11.82 -0.02
CA HIS A 80 5.43 12.07 1.03
C HIS A 80 6.86 11.92 0.50
N ILE A 81 7.15 10.85 -0.24
CA ILE A 81 8.47 10.64 -0.86
C ILE A 81 8.79 11.76 -1.85
N GLN A 82 7.82 12.15 -2.68
CA GLN A 82 7.98 13.24 -3.63
C GLN A 82 8.25 14.58 -2.94
N THR A 83 7.59 14.84 -1.81
CA THR A 83 7.85 16.03 -0.98
C THR A 83 9.27 16.02 -0.43
N LEU A 84 9.73 14.88 0.12
CA LEU A 84 11.09 14.73 0.63
C LEU A 84 12.15 14.90 -0.47
N LEU A 85 11.91 14.31 -1.65
CA LEU A 85 12.78 14.48 -2.81
C LEU A 85 12.82 15.93 -3.26
N THR A 86 11.68 16.59 -3.36
CA THR A 86 11.60 18.01 -3.75
C THR A 86 12.36 18.89 -2.75
N PHE A 87 12.21 18.61 -1.46
CA PHE A 87 12.93 19.29 -0.39
C PHE A 87 14.44 19.12 -0.55
N HIS A 88 14.94 17.89 -0.66
CA HIS A 88 16.38 17.63 -0.80
C HIS A 88 16.95 18.16 -2.11
N VAL A 89 16.22 18.07 -3.22
CA VAL A 89 16.63 18.65 -4.50
C VAL A 89 16.75 20.16 -4.36
N SER A 90 15.78 20.84 -3.73
CA SER A 90 15.84 22.29 -3.49
C SER A 90 17.01 22.66 -2.59
N GLU A 91 17.25 21.87 -1.53
CA GLU A 91 18.36 22.06 -0.61
C GLU A 91 19.73 21.93 -1.31
N VAL A 92 19.87 20.96 -2.23
CA VAL A 92 21.06 20.81 -3.08
C VAL A 92 21.20 21.97 -4.07
N HIS A 93 20.11 22.43 -4.70
CA HIS A 93 20.15 23.59 -5.60
C HIS A 93 20.54 24.88 -4.87
N GLN A 94 20.13 25.03 -3.61
CA GLN A 94 20.48 26.19 -2.79
C GLN A 94 21.94 26.11 -2.30
N LYS A 95 22.43 24.91 -1.96
CA LYS A 95 23.84 24.65 -1.62
C LYS A 95 24.78 24.77 -2.82
N ASN A 96 24.30 24.49 -4.03
CA ASN A 96 25.04 24.64 -5.29
C ASN A 96 24.82 26.00 -5.96
N GLY A 97 24.39 27.01 -5.18
CA GLY A 97 24.26 28.43 -5.52
C GLY A 97 24.42 28.77 -6.99
N VAL A 98 23.28 28.98 -7.68
CA VAL A 98 23.13 29.74 -8.93
C VAL A 98 24.43 29.83 -9.72
N VAL A 99 24.70 28.82 -10.55
CA VAL A 99 25.66 28.97 -11.65
C VAL A 99 25.08 30.06 -12.54
N ARG A 100 25.52 31.30 -12.33
CA ARG A 100 25.30 32.41 -13.24
C ARG A 100 25.89 31.96 -14.57
N LEU A 101 24.99 31.68 -15.51
CA LEU A 101 25.28 31.54 -16.92
C LEU A 101 25.97 32.83 -17.36
N VAL A 102 27.30 32.82 -17.40
CA VAL A 102 28.08 33.83 -18.09
C VAL A 102 28.43 33.21 -19.43
N ASP A 103 27.71 33.67 -20.46
CA ASP A 103 28.04 33.42 -21.85
C ASP A 103 29.46 33.94 -22.16
N ASN A 104 30.28 33.12 -22.80
CA ASN A 104 31.18 33.62 -23.84
C ASN A 104 31.52 32.52 -24.86
N PRO A 105 31.60 32.85 -26.16
CA PRO A 105 31.54 31.90 -27.27
C PRO A 105 32.93 31.49 -27.77
N GLY A 106 32.96 30.38 -28.51
CA GLY A 106 33.99 30.10 -29.51
C GLY A 106 35.02 29.05 -29.12
N GLY A 107 35.29 28.15 -30.06
CA GLY A 107 36.48 27.31 -30.05
C GLY A 107 36.19 25.81 -30.11
N GLU A 108 35.73 25.35 -31.28
CA GLU A 108 35.97 23.99 -31.74
C GLU A 108 37.45 23.60 -31.59
N SER A 109 37.75 22.41 -31.07
CA SER A 109 38.82 21.49 -31.51
C SER A 109 39.14 20.44 -30.45
N PHE A 110 38.87 19.18 -30.82
CA PHE A 110 39.67 17.97 -30.68
C PHE A 110 40.64 17.77 -29.49
N ASP A 111 40.48 16.59 -28.89
CA ASP A 111 41.45 15.74 -28.18
C ASP A 111 41.52 15.76 -26.64
N SER A 112 41.36 14.54 -26.11
CA SER A 112 41.87 13.96 -24.87
C SER A 112 41.82 14.70 -23.52
N THR A 113 41.26 13.96 -22.55
CA THR A 113 41.56 14.01 -21.10
C THR A 113 40.90 15.13 -20.27
N GLY A 114 39.87 14.73 -19.50
CA GLY A 114 39.58 15.31 -18.18
C GLY A 114 38.39 16.26 -18.09
N GLY A 115 37.25 15.78 -17.58
CA GLY A 115 36.14 16.60 -17.10
C GLY A 115 36.02 16.55 -15.58
N SER A 116 36.94 17.21 -14.88
CA SER A 116 36.90 17.41 -13.43
C SER A 116 35.85 18.46 -13.08
N THR A 117 34.66 18.04 -12.62
CA THR A 117 33.79 18.90 -11.80
C THR A 117 34.23 18.78 -10.34
N ARG A 118 34.78 19.90 -9.86
CA ARG A 118 35.48 20.10 -8.59
C ARG A 118 34.54 20.12 -7.38
N SER A 119 33.97 18.98 -7.01
CA SER A 119 33.69 18.68 -5.61
C SER A 119 34.47 17.45 -5.25
N GLY A 120 35.44 17.63 -4.34
CA GLY A 120 36.39 16.59 -3.97
C GLY A 120 35.68 15.29 -3.63
N ARG A 121 36.35 14.20 -3.94
CA ARG A 121 36.05 12.83 -3.49
C ARG A 121 36.17 12.75 -1.96
N GLN A 122 35.39 13.53 -1.24
CA GLN A 122 35.31 13.51 0.21
C GLN A 122 34.82 12.11 0.58
N ARG A 123 35.63 11.42 1.38
CA ARG A 123 35.28 10.09 1.83
C ARG A 123 34.11 10.27 2.79
N LYS A 124 32.94 9.79 2.39
CA LYS A 124 31.79 9.72 3.30
C LYS A 124 32.07 8.68 4.37
N VAL A 125 31.77 9.03 5.61
CA VAL A 125 31.92 8.13 6.76
C VAL A 125 30.60 8.02 7.51
N LEU A 126 30.31 6.82 8.02
CA LEU A 126 29.15 6.58 8.86
C LEU A 126 29.54 6.86 10.31
N VAL A 127 28.76 7.69 11.01
CA VAL A 127 29.00 8.08 12.41
C VAL A 127 27.84 7.60 13.25
N TYR A 128 28.12 6.97 14.40
CA TYR A 128 27.13 6.64 15.41
C TYR A 128 26.95 7.84 16.36
N LEU A 129 25.76 8.43 16.37
CA LEU A 129 25.48 9.70 17.04
C LEU A 129 25.65 9.67 18.57
N PRO A 130 25.22 8.62 19.31
CA PRO A 130 25.33 8.62 20.76
C PRO A 130 26.76 8.68 21.32
N THR A 131 27.75 8.12 20.60
CA THR A 131 29.17 8.22 20.99
C THR A 131 29.99 9.12 20.07
N ASN A 132 29.38 9.61 18.99
CA ASN A 132 30.03 10.39 17.94
C ASN A 132 31.23 9.67 17.29
N GLU A 133 31.23 8.33 17.30
CA GLU A 133 32.29 7.48 16.76
C GLU A 133 32.07 7.19 15.28
N VAL A 134 33.16 7.14 14.51
CA VAL A 134 33.13 6.75 13.10
C VAL A 134 33.16 5.23 13.01
N ILE A 135 32.22 4.64 12.28
CA ILE A 135 32.17 3.21 12.02
C ILE A 135 33.28 2.83 11.04
N THR A 136 34.22 2.01 11.50
CA THR A 136 35.41 1.61 10.72
C THR A 136 35.43 0.12 10.34
N SER A 137 34.52 -0.68 10.91
CA SER A 137 34.44 -2.13 10.66
C SER A 137 32.99 -2.63 10.78
N TYR A 138 32.73 -3.85 10.28
CA TYR A 138 31.43 -4.49 10.46
C TYR A 138 31.19 -4.99 11.88
N ASP A 139 32.23 -5.42 12.60
CA ASP A 139 32.09 -5.84 14.01
C ASP A 139 31.59 -4.68 14.88
N GLU A 140 32.12 -3.46 14.64
CA GLU A 140 31.66 -2.25 15.29
C GLU A 140 30.21 -1.91 14.91
N LEU A 141 29.90 -1.96 13.62
CA LEU A 141 28.53 -1.70 13.13
C LEU A 141 27.52 -2.68 13.71
N GLU A 142 27.85 -3.97 13.73
CA GLU A 142 27.03 -5.06 14.27
C GLU A 142 26.72 -4.80 15.74
N HIS A 143 27.74 -4.55 16.57
CA HIS A 143 27.53 -4.25 17.98
C HIS A 143 26.64 -3.01 18.21
N LYS A 144 26.80 -1.94 17.42
CA LYS A 144 25.91 -0.77 17.53
C LYS A 144 24.48 -1.12 17.09
N LEU A 145 24.31 -1.88 16.01
CA LEU A 145 23.00 -2.29 15.50
C LEU A 145 22.27 -3.26 16.44
N GLU A 146 22.98 -4.21 17.06
CA GLU A 146 22.45 -5.11 18.10
C GLU A 146 21.85 -4.32 19.27
N GLY A 147 22.56 -3.28 19.73
CA GLY A 147 22.05 -2.36 20.76
C GLY A 147 20.76 -1.64 20.38
N LEU A 148 20.43 -1.58 19.08
CA LEU A 148 19.19 -1.00 18.55
C LEU A 148 18.13 -2.06 18.20
N GLY A 149 18.38 -3.32 18.54
CA GLY A 149 17.49 -4.46 18.31
C GLY A 149 17.54 -5.03 16.89
N TRP A 150 18.63 -4.81 16.15
CA TRP A 150 18.88 -5.53 14.90
C TRP A 150 19.58 -6.85 15.18
N GLU A 151 19.29 -7.84 14.36
CA GLU A 151 19.83 -9.18 14.46
C GLU A 151 20.37 -9.63 13.11
N LYS A 152 21.49 -10.34 13.12
CA LYS A 152 22.08 -10.90 11.91
C LYS A 152 21.13 -11.90 11.27
N TYR A 153 20.99 -11.81 9.95
CA TYR A 153 20.18 -12.71 9.14
C TYR A 153 21.11 -13.59 8.30
N GLU A 154 21.17 -14.88 8.61
CA GLU A 154 22.06 -15.86 7.96
C GLU A 154 21.41 -16.62 6.79
N GLY A 155 20.12 -16.39 6.52
CA GLY A 155 19.36 -17.05 5.45
C GLY A 155 19.46 -16.36 4.08
N GLY A 156 20.47 -15.52 3.87
CA GLY A 156 20.60 -14.62 2.72
C GLY A 156 21.65 -15.03 1.70
N ASP A 157 22.02 -14.06 0.84
CA ASP A 157 23.11 -14.19 -0.11
C ASP A 157 24.47 -14.32 0.64
N PRO A 158 25.31 -15.33 0.33
CA PRO A 158 26.61 -15.52 1.00
C PRO A 158 27.59 -14.36 0.83
N ASP A 159 27.42 -13.51 -0.19
CA ASP A 159 28.26 -12.33 -0.44
C ASP A 159 27.79 -11.08 0.31
N LEU A 160 26.64 -11.15 0.98
CA LEU A 160 26.06 -10.06 1.76
C LEU A 160 26.08 -10.38 3.24
N LEU A 161 26.21 -9.32 4.03
CA LEU A 161 25.93 -9.31 5.45
C LEU A 161 24.60 -8.58 5.64
N GLN A 162 23.62 -9.28 6.21
CA GLN A 162 22.26 -8.76 6.35
C GLN A 162 21.84 -8.68 7.81
N PHE A 163 21.12 -7.62 8.15
CA PHE A 163 20.56 -7.40 9.47
C PHE A 163 19.06 -7.17 9.35
N HIS A 164 18.29 -7.88 10.14
CA HIS A 164 16.84 -7.74 10.23
C HIS A 164 16.47 -7.25 11.62
N LYS A 165 15.30 -6.63 11.76
CA LYS A 165 14.81 -6.17 13.06
C LYS A 165 13.43 -6.74 13.31
N ARG A 166 13.28 -7.67 14.26
CA ARG A 166 12.03 -8.44 14.49
C ARG A 166 10.78 -7.57 14.67
N SER A 167 10.93 -6.36 15.19
CA SER A 167 9.82 -5.42 15.40
C SER A 167 9.40 -4.67 14.13
N THR A 168 10.09 -4.86 13.00
CA THR A 168 9.84 -4.16 11.74
C THR A 168 10.05 -5.08 10.54
N VAL A 169 9.59 -4.68 9.36
CA VAL A 169 9.90 -5.39 8.10
C VAL A 169 11.23 -4.95 7.49
N HIS A 170 12.06 -4.21 8.23
CA HIS A 170 13.28 -3.63 7.67
C HIS A 170 14.43 -4.64 7.64
N LEU A 171 15.14 -4.63 6.51
CA LEU A 171 16.37 -5.37 6.26
C LEU A 171 17.48 -4.41 5.84
N ILE A 172 18.63 -4.42 6.51
CA ILE A 172 19.86 -3.75 6.07
C ILE A 172 20.68 -4.79 5.30
N SER A 173 21.17 -4.45 4.12
CA SER A 173 22.07 -5.32 3.34
C SER A 173 23.35 -4.58 2.99
N VAL A 174 24.46 -5.10 3.49
CA VAL A 174 25.80 -4.56 3.20
C VAL A 174 26.69 -5.64 2.58
N PRO A 175 27.70 -5.29 1.79
CA PRO A 175 28.67 -6.26 1.28
C PRO A 175 29.38 -6.96 2.44
N ARG A 176 29.79 -8.21 2.27
CA ARG A 176 30.57 -8.90 3.30
C ARG A 176 31.98 -8.34 3.50
N ASP A 177 32.54 -7.74 2.45
CA ASP A 177 33.83 -7.04 2.50
C ASP A 177 33.63 -5.54 2.75
N PHE A 178 34.15 -5.05 3.88
CA PHE A 178 34.04 -3.65 4.29
C PHE A 178 34.69 -2.69 3.28
N ARG A 179 35.65 -3.14 2.47
CA ARG A 179 36.25 -2.32 1.39
C ARG A 179 35.25 -1.96 0.31
N LYS A 180 34.17 -2.74 0.17
CA LYS A 180 33.06 -2.49 -0.75
C LYS A 180 31.96 -1.65 -0.11
N PHE A 181 32.08 -1.30 1.17
CA PHE A 181 31.15 -0.42 1.86
C PHE A 181 31.21 0.99 1.26
N LYS A 182 30.05 1.46 0.78
CA LYS A 182 29.87 2.68 -0.02
C LYS A 182 28.76 3.51 0.60
N SER A 183 28.68 4.77 0.19
CA SER A 183 27.67 5.72 0.64
C SER A 183 26.24 5.19 0.55
N MET A 184 25.90 4.45 -0.52
CA MET A 184 24.58 3.82 -0.65
C MET A 184 24.22 2.94 0.55
N HIS A 185 25.15 2.10 1.02
CA HIS A 185 24.96 1.24 2.19
C HIS A 185 24.88 2.05 3.49
N MET A 186 25.68 3.12 3.61
CA MET A 186 25.64 4.03 4.75
C MET A 186 24.28 4.73 4.88
N TYR A 187 23.75 5.25 3.76
CA TYR A 187 22.45 5.92 3.75
C TYR A 187 21.29 4.97 4.04
N ASP A 188 21.35 3.71 3.60
CA ASP A 188 20.35 2.70 3.97
C ASP A 188 20.26 2.51 5.49
N ILE A 189 21.42 2.44 6.16
CA ILE A 189 21.51 2.35 7.63
C ILE A 189 20.93 3.60 8.29
N VAL A 190 21.27 4.80 7.81
CA VAL A 190 20.74 6.07 8.35
C VAL A 190 19.24 6.15 8.17
N VAL A 191 18.69 5.81 7.00
CA VAL A 191 17.24 5.88 6.76
C VAL A 191 16.47 4.95 7.70
N LYS A 192 17.03 3.78 8.04
CA LYS A 192 16.41 2.81 8.96
C LYS A 192 16.67 3.12 10.44
N ASN A 193 17.60 4.04 10.74
CA ASN A 193 18.04 4.39 12.09
C ASN A 193 18.25 5.91 12.22
N ARG A 194 17.29 6.72 11.76
CA ARG A 194 17.42 8.18 11.49
C ARG A 194 18.02 9.03 12.62
N ASN A 195 17.92 8.61 13.87
CA ASN A 195 18.40 9.36 15.03
C ASN A 195 19.65 8.75 15.69
N MET A 196 20.15 7.63 15.15
CA MET A 196 21.29 6.91 15.72
C MET A 196 22.54 7.00 14.86
N PHE A 197 22.39 7.24 13.55
CA PHE A 197 23.51 7.34 12.62
C PHE A 197 23.41 8.56 11.72
N GLU A 198 24.56 9.04 11.28
CA GLU A 198 24.71 10.14 10.34
C GLU A 198 25.82 9.81 9.33
N VAL A 199 25.69 10.29 8.09
CA VAL A 199 26.80 10.23 7.12
C VAL A 199 27.47 11.60 7.05
N ARG A 200 28.76 11.67 7.37
CA ARG A 200 29.56 12.89 7.33
C ARG A 200 30.62 12.86 6.23
N ASP A 201 31.03 14.04 5.78
CA ASP A 201 32.24 14.23 4.98
C ASP A 201 33.47 14.19 5.88
N MET A 202 34.49 13.46 5.44
CA MET A 202 35.82 13.39 6.08
C MET A 202 36.83 14.27 5.37
#